data_AF-A0A948FTI2-F1
#
_entry.id   AF-A0A948FTI2-F1
#
_cell.length_a   1.000
_cell.length_b   1.000
_cell.length_c   1.000
_cell.angle_alpha   90.00
_cell.angle_beta   90.00
_cell.angle_gamma   90.00
#
_symmetry.space_group_name_H-M   'P 1'
#
loop_
_entity.id
_entity.type
_entity.pdbx_description
1 polymer ?
#
loop_
_entity_poly.entity_id
_entity_poly.type
_entity_poly.pdbx_seq_one_letter_code
_entity_poly.pdbx_strand_id
1 'polypeptide(L)' 'GPHFKFDLEGSDVPPNEIHLGFTSSADGSGEATITSDEQVGDGAPAVVVHPADAMDNRLACADFS' A
#
# COMPACT_ATOMS: atom_id res chain seq x y z
N GLY A 1 3.22 -8.87 -5.97
CA GLY A 1 4.04 -8.50 -7.13
C GLY A 1 4.85 -7.27 -6.77
N PRO A 2 5.33 -6.47 -7.75
CA PRO A 2 5.72 -5.08 -7.48
C PRO A 2 4.52 -4.28 -6.96
N HIS A 3 4.77 -3.07 -6.43
CA HIS A 3 3.69 -2.13 -6.17
C HIS A 3 3.00 -1.72 -7.47
N PHE A 4 1.72 -1.35 -7.35
CA PHE A 4 1.00 -0.74 -8.46
C PHE A 4 1.50 0.69 -8.67
N LYS A 5 1.77 1.04 -9.92
CA LYS A 5 2.15 2.39 -10.34
C LYS A 5 1.15 2.94 -11.35
N PHE A 6 0.82 4.22 -11.24
CA PHE A 6 0.01 4.91 -12.25
C PHE A 6 0.79 5.15 -13.55
N ASP A 7 2.07 5.51 -13.42
CA ASP A 7 3.06 5.60 -14.49
C ASP A 7 4.16 4.55 -14.26
N LEU A 8 4.32 3.64 -15.22
CA LEU A 8 5.31 2.54 -15.14
C LEU A 8 6.75 3.05 -15.11
N GLU A 9 7.02 4.20 -15.75
CA GLU A 9 8.33 4.84 -15.78
C GLU A 9 8.51 5.86 -14.63
N GLY A 10 7.46 6.06 -13.83
CA GLY A 10 7.44 6.97 -12.69
C GLY A 10 8.13 6.39 -11.45
N SER A 11 8.19 7.22 -10.41
CA SER A 11 8.82 6.88 -9.12
C SER A 11 8.06 5.80 -8.34
N ASP A 12 8.75 5.12 -7.42
CA ASP A 12 8.21 4.04 -6.56
C ASP A 12 7.69 4.59 -5.22
N VAL A 13 7.23 5.86 -5.24
CA VAL A 13 6.68 6.56 -4.08
C VAL A 13 5.51 7.44 -4.51
N PRO A 14 4.62 7.84 -3.58
CA PRO A 14 3.56 8.79 -3.87
C PRO A 14 4.08 10.08 -4.52
N PRO A 15 3.36 10.67 -5.49
CA PRO A 15 1.97 10.36 -5.84
C PRO A 15 1.77 9.24 -6.88
N ASN A 16 2.85 8.63 -7.40
CA ASN A 16 2.74 7.62 -8.45
C ASN A 16 2.27 6.24 -7.95
N GLU A 17 2.19 6.06 -6.64
CA GLU A 17 1.64 4.89 -5.96
C GLU A 17 0.70 5.37 -4.84
N ILE A 18 -0.20 4.49 -4.38
CA ILE A 18 -1.00 4.72 -3.17
C ILE A 18 -0.33 3.99 -2.00
N HIS A 19 0.16 4.72 -1.01
CA HIS A 19 0.73 4.15 0.21
C HIS A 19 -0.26 4.35 1.37
N LEU A 20 -0.83 3.25 1.87
CA LEU A 20 -1.80 3.26 2.97
C LEU A 20 -1.09 3.16 4.33
N GLY A 21 -0.49 4.26 4.77
CA GLY A 21 0.29 4.30 6.01
C GLY A 21 -0.57 4.27 7.29
N PHE A 22 -0.16 3.49 8.28
CA PHE A 22 -0.70 3.51 9.63
C PHE A 22 0.40 3.22 10.66
N THR A 23 0.16 3.64 11.91
CA THR A 23 1.03 3.32 13.04
C THR A 23 0.32 2.32 13.94
N SER A 24 1.02 1.26 14.32
CA SER A 24 0.50 0.34 15.31
C SER A 24 0.65 0.89 16.73
N SER A 25 -0.33 0.60 17.58
CA SER A 25 -0.25 0.71 19.03
C SER A 25 0.80 -0.25 19.60
N ALA A 26 1.13 -0.07 20.88
CA ALA A 26 2.13 -0.89 21.58
C ALA A 26 1.78 -2.39 21.64
N ASP A 27 0.51 -2.75 21.50
CA ASP A 27 0.03 -4.13 21.44
C ASP A 27 0.02 -4.72 20.02
N GLY A 28 0.48 -3.96 19.02
CA GLY A 28 0.52 -4.38 17.62
C GLY A 28 -0.78 -4.17 16.84
N SER A 29 -1.85 -3.64 17.47
CA SER A 29 -3.07 -3.27 16.76
C SER A 29 -2.90 -1.95 16.01
N GLY A 30 -3.58 -1.77 14.87
CA GLY A 30 -3.54 -0.52 14.12
C GLY A 30 -4.78 -0.40 13.24
N GLU A 31 -5.33 0.81 13.17
CA GLU A 31 -6.46 1.14 12.31
C GLU A 31 -6.19 2.49 11.64
N ALA A 32 -6.47 2.58 10.35
CA ALA A 32 -6.48 3.83 9.62
C ALA A 32 -7.58 3.80 8.56
N THR A 33 -8.24 4.94 8.38
CA THR A 33 -9.09 5.19 7.22
C THR A 33 -8.40 6.21 6.34
N ILE A 34 -8.22 5.87 5.08
CA ILE A 34 -7.51 6.70 4.10
C ILE A 34 -8.40 6.81 2.87
N THR A 35 -8.50 8.02 2.35
CA THR A 35 -9.27 8.33 1.14
C THR A 35 -8.31 8.85 0.08
N SER A 36 -8.47 8.38 -1.16
CA SER A 36 -7.75 8.85 -2.33
C SER A 36 -8.75 9.18 -3.44
N ASP A 37 -8.49 10.25 -4.17
CA ASP A 37 -9.26 10.57 -5.39
C ASP A 37 -8.83 9.69 -6.58
N GLU A 38 -7.63 9.10 -6.51
CA GLU A 38 -7.09 8.19 -7.52
C GLU A 38 -7.76 6.81 -7.46
N GLN A 39 -8.07 6.24 -8.64
CA GLN A 39 -8.68 4.91 -8.78
C GLN A 39 -7.77 3.98 -9.57
N VAL A 40 -7.56 2.77 -9.06
CA VAL A 40 -6.66 1.75 -9.62
C VAL A 40 -7.39 0.71 -10.48
N GLY A 41 -8.73 0.69 -10.45
CA GLY A 41 -9.55 -0.34 -11.11
C GLY A 41 -9.09 -1.75 -10.75
N ASP A 42 -8.97 -2.62 -11.75
CA ASP A 42 -8.48 -3.99 -11.59
C ASP A 42 -6.94 -4.10 -11.53
N GLY A 43 -6.23 -2.97 -11.62
CA GLY A 43 -4.76 -2.94 -11.70
C GLY A 43 -4.04 -3.27 -10.39
N ALA A 44 -4.71 -3.06 -9.25
CA ALA A 44 -4.19 -3.38 -7.92
C ALA A 44 -5.14 -4.36 -7.20
N PRO A 45 -5.00 -5.67 -7.41
CA PRO A 45 -5.95 -6.67 -6.91
C PRO A 45 -5.79 -6.98 -5.42
N ALA A 46 -4.81 -6.38 -4.74
CA ALA A 46 -4.50 -6.64 -3.35
C ALA A 46 -3.85 -5.45 -2.65
N VAL A 47 -4.00 -5.40 -1.33
CA VAL A 47 -3.23 -4.54 -0.42
C VAL A 47 -2.18 -5.37 0.32
N VAL A 48 -1.01 -4.76 0.55
CA VAL A 48 0.14 -5.39 1.20
C VAL A 48 0.57 -4.52 2.39
N VAL A 49 0.85 -5.15 3.52
CA VAL A 49 1.40 -4.49 4.71
C VAL A 49 2.88 -4.83 4.84
N HIS A 50 3.71 -3.81 5.01
CA HIS A 50 5.15 -3.92 5.23
C HIS A 50 5.61 -2.87 6.25
N PRO A 51 6.78 -3.04 6.89
CA PRO A 51 7.40 -1.96 7.66
C PRO A 51 7.72 -0.77 6.76
N ALA A 52 7.56 0.46 7.27
CA ALA A 52 7.82 1.68 6.49
C ALA A 52 9.29 1.79 6.06
N ASP A 53 10.22 1.42 6.93
CA ASP A 53 11.67 1.48 6.68
C ASP A 53 12.21 0.27 5.88
N ALA A 54 11.35 -0.70 5.56
CA ALA A 54 11.73 -1.94 4.87
C ALA A 54 10.60 -2.43 3.96
N MET A 55 10.26 -1.64 2.95
CA MET A 55 9.10 -1.88 2.07
C MET A 55 9.15 -3.20 1.29
N ASP A 56 10.35 -3.74 1.06
CA ASP A 56 10.54 -5.06 0.44
C ASP A 56 10.09 -6.22 1.36
N ASN A 57 9.96 -5.98 2.67
CA ASN A 57 9.55 -6.99 3.64
C ASN A 57 8.02 -7.04 3.80
N ARG A 58 7.38 -8.00 3.15
CA ARG A 58 5.91 -8.13 3.11
C ARG A 58 5.43 -8.99 4.28
N LEU A 59 4.76 -8.37 5.25
CA LEU A 59 4.26 -9.04 6.45
C LEU A 59 2.93 -9.75 6.19
N ALA A 60 2.03 -9.11 5.44
CA ALA A 60 0.69 -9.61 5.15
C ALA A 60 0.16 -9.05 3.82
N CYS A 61 -0.82 -9.73 3.24
CA CYS A 61 -1.58 -9.24 2.11
C CYS A 61 -3.04 -9.69 2.19
N ALA A 62 -3.92 -8.91 1.57
CA ALA A 62 -5.31 -9.27 1.34
C ALA A 62 -5.67 -8.89 -0.10
N ASP A 63 -6.30 -9.80 -0.83
CA ASP A 63 -6.88 -9.50 -2.13
C ASP A 63 -8.30 -8.93 -1.97
N PHE A 64 -8.80 -8.32 -3.05
CA PHE A 64 -10.15 -7.74 -3.12
C PHE A 64 -11.18 -8.70 -3.74
N SER A 65 -10.90 -10.01 -3.77
CA SER A 65 -11.74 -11.02 -4.44
C SER A 65 -12.98 -11.46 -3.66
#